data_AF-A0A9X2EMA8-F1
#
_entry.id   AF-A0A9X2EMA8-F1
#
_cell.length_a   1.000
_cell.length_b   1.000
_cell.length_c   1.000
_cell.angle_alpha   90.00
_cell.angle_beta   90.00
_cell.angle_gamma   90.00
#
_symmetry.space_group_name_H-M   'P 1'
#
loop_
_entity.id
_entity.type
_entity.pdbx_description
1 polymer ?
#
loop_
_entity_poly.entity_id
_entity_poly.type
_entity_poly.pdbx_seq_one_letter_code
_entity_poly.pdbx_strand_id
1 'polypeptide(L)'
;MSFSDREKHLIRAAFAWGQITQQEGYTLSDLEIEKSVLFRRLLGGRPPLAFPPPLRHGFPWYDVIEGRSEHLVSASQASPECSIIAPGCKLGDTCILIDGAFWRVVETIREHEEYIVEWGQYPMQWRLRKHWEVNYEMTQQLHSFRKDNPNTEMSFDNYLSQKEYREFRIDDDQTVWLCEWQLNRISLSGWVWVGAELPTPDYRLASVFDDDQGPVILGEESKPNGEAWLRIEDATSEYRFVKLQGMFEYQTLIASSASDLRALLQYLQEESADIEVLDWSENTTSRRFALPAQLIPLEDLSLNEMSFDLVPDNAFSI
;
A
#
# COMPACT_ATOMS: atom_id res chain seq x y z
N MET A 1 -38.70 1.50 -20.07
CA MET A 1 -37.62 0.50 -20.12
C MET A 1 -36.83 0.63 -18.84
N SER A 2 -36.56 -0.47 -18.13
CA SER A 2 -35.66 -0.46 -16.96
C SER A 2 -34.30 -0.94 -17.44
N PHE A 3 -33.25 -0.22 -17.11
CA PHE A 3 -31.88 -0.72 -17.27
C PHE A 3 -31.67 -1.93 -16.36
N SER A 4 -30.90 -2.91 -16.84
CA SER A 4 -30.32 -3.96 -16.01
C SER A 4 -29.30 -3.36 -15.05
N ASP A 5 -28.98 -4.06 -13.96
CA ASP A 5 -28.00 -3.56 -12.99
C ASP A 5 -26.60 -3.44 -13.59
N ARG A 6 -26.26 -4.30 -14.56
CA ARG A 6 -25.03 -4.18 -15.36
C ARG A 6 -24.99 -2.89 -16.18
N GLU A 7 -26.09 -2.53 -16.82
CA GLU A 7 -26.18 -1.29 -17.60
C GLU A 7 -26.13 -0.06 -16.68
N LYS A 8 -26.81 -0.09 -15.53
CA LYS A 8 -26.72 0.99 -14.53
C LYS A 8 -25.28 1.17 -14.03
N HIS A 9 -24.58 0.08 -13.75
CA HIS A 9 -23.18 0.10 -13.32
C HIS A 9 -22.26 0.73 -14.38
N LEU A 10 -22.39 0.31 -15.63
CA LEU A 10 -21.61 0.88 -16.74
C LEU A 10 -21.88 2.38 -16.92
N ILE A 11 -23.15 2.81 -16.81
CA ILE A 11 -23.52 4.23 -16.89
C ILE A 11 -22.87 5.03 -15.75
N ARG A 12 -22.89 4.52 -14.51
CA ARG A 12 -22.26 5.17 -13.35
C ARG A 12 -20.75 5.28 -13.51
N ALA A 13 -20.09 4.19 -13.91
CA ALA A 13 -18.65 4.16 -14.13
C ALA A 13 -18.23 5.15 -15.23
N ALA A 14 -18.95 5.20 -16.34
CA ALA A 14 -18.67 6.12 -17.45
C ALA A 14 -18.89 7.59 -17.04
N PHE A 15 -19.95 7.86 -16.26
CA PHE A 15 -20.23 9.19 -15.75
C PHE A 15 -19.14 9.68 -14.78
N ALA A 16 -18.77 8.87 -13.79
CA ALA A 16 -17.72 9.21 -12.82
C ALA A 16 -16.36 9.42 -13.51
N TRP A 17 -16.01 8.52 -14.44
CA TRP A 17 -14.79 8.64 -15.24
C TRP A 17 -14.76 9.95 -16.04
N GLY A 18 -15.86 10.30 -16.71
CA GLY A 18 -15.97 11.53 -17.49
C GLY A 18 -15.83 12.79 -16.64
N GLN A 19 -16.37 12.81 -15.42
CA GLN A 19 -16.22 13.93 -14.49
C GLN A 19 -14.77 14.13 -14.05
N ILE A 20 -14.09 13.05 -13.65
CA ILE A 20 -12.69 13.10 -13.17
C ILE A 20 -11.76 13.53 -14.31
N THR A 21 -11.88 12.90 -15.48
CA THR A 21 -11.03 13.25 -16.64
C THR A 21 -11.24 14.69 -17.12
N GLN A 22 -12.48 15.19 -17.06
CA GLN A 22 -12.76 16.60 -17.35
C GLN A 22 -12.12 17.54 -16.32
N GLN A 23 -12.16 17.20 -15.02
CA GLN A 23 -11.53 18.01 -13.97
C GLN A 23 -10.00 18.05 -14.12
N GLU A 24 -9.39 16.93 -14.51
CA GLU A 24 -7.95 16.82 -14.75
C GLU A 24 -7.51 17.38 -16.13
N GLY A 25 -8.47 17.76 -16.99
CA GLY A 25 -8.20 18.41 -18.27
C GLY A 25 -7.80 17.46 -19.41
N TYR A 26 -8.10 16.16 -19.29
CA TYR A 26 -7.84 15.19 -20.34
C TYR A 26 -8.86 15.29 -21.48
N THR A 27 -8.41 14.97 -22.68
CA THR A 27 -9.30 14.76 -23.82
C THR A 27 -10.06 13.44 -23.67
N LEU A 28 -11.25 13.37 -24.28
CA LEU A 28 -12.10 12.18 -24.25
C LEU A 28 -12.09 11.54 -25.65
N SER A 29 -10.99 10.88 -26.01
CA SER A 29 -10.91 10.04 -27.22
C SER A 29 -11.22 8.58 -26.90
N ASP A 30 -11.71 7.82 -27.88
CA ASP A 30 -12.01 6.39 -27.72
C ASP A 30 -10.79 5.59 -27.21
N LEU A 31 -9.59 5.98 -27.64
CA LEU A 31 -8.33 5.36 -27.20
C LEU A 31 -8.03 5.62 -25.72
N GLU A 32 -8.36 6.81 -25.20
CA GLU A 32 -8.22 7.16 -23.78
C GLU A 32 -9.21 6.37 -22.93
N ILE A 33 -10.44 6.14 -23.42
CA ILE A 33 -11.44 5.28 -22.75
C ILE A 33 -10.91 3.85 -22.64
N GLU A 34 -10.49 3.24 -23.75
CA GLU A 34 -10.04 1.85 -23.79
C GLU A 34 -8.82 1.59 -22.90
N LYS A 35 -7.89 2.55 -22.84
CA LYS A 35 -6.66 2.41 -22.05
C LYS A 35 -6.80 2.90 -20.62
N SER A 36 -7.89 3.56 -20.26
CA SER A 36 -8.05 4.15 -18.94
C SER A 36 -8.06 3.06 -17.86
N VAL A 37 -7.02 3.08 -17.03
CA VAL A 37 -6.92 2.23 -15.84
C VAL A 37 -8.00 2.62 -14.83
N LEU A 38 -8.29 3.92 -14.70
CA LEU A 38 -9.39 4.44 -13.88
C LEU A 38 -10.76 3.91 -14.34
N PHE A 39 -11.03 3.92 -15.64
CA PHE A 39 -12.31 3.41 -16.15
C PHE A 39 -12.46 1.90 -15.88
N ARG A 40 -11.40 1.12 -16.12
CA ARG A 40 -11.39 -0.32 -15.79
C ARG A 40 -11.60 -0.58 -14.30
N ARG A 41 -11.00 0.24 -13.44
CA ARG A 41 -11.19 0.21 -11.98
C ARG A 41 -12.66 0.42 -11.60
N LEU A 42 -13.28 1.48 -12.13
CA LEU A 42 -14.70 1.79 -11.89
C LEU A 42 -15.63 0.69 -12.42
N LEU A 43 -15.33 0.12 -13.60
CA LEU A 43 -16.07 -1.03 -14.13
C LEU A 43 -15.94 -2.28 -13.25
N GLY A 44 -14.81 -2.45 -12.57
CA GLY A 44 -14.59 -3.49 -11.56
C GLY A 44 -15.32 -3.25 -10.23
N GLY A 45 -16.09 -2.16 -10.11
CA GLY A 45 -16.76 -1.80 -8.86
C GLY A 45 -15.87 -1.12 -7.84
N ARG A 46 -14.60 -0.86 -8.18
CA ARG A 46 -13.67 -0.16 -7.31
C ARG A 46 -13.79 1.35 -7.54
N PRO A 47 -13.98 2.15 -6.50
CA PRO A 47 -14.21 3.57 -6.68
C PRO A 47 -12.88 4.33 -6.84
N PRO A 48 -12.90 5.60 -7.26
CA PRO A 48 -11.67 6.33 -7.52
C PRO A 48 -10.89 6.59 -6.22
N LEU A 49 -9.56 6.70 -6.32
CA LEU A 49 -8.73 6.99 -5.14
C LEU A 49 -8.94 8.44 -4.65
N ALA A 50 -8.68 8.68 -3.35
CA ALA A 50 -8.80 9.99 -2.71
C ALA A 50 -7.87 11.04 -3.33
N PHE A 51 -6.68 10.58 -3.72
CA PHE A 51 -5.67 11.36 -4.40
C PHE A 51 -5.23 10.59 -5.66
N PRO A 52 -4.58 11.25 -6.63
CA PRO A 52 -4.00 10.55 -7.76
C PRO A 52 -2.94 9.54 -7.29
N PRO A 53 -2.97 8.28 -7.75
CA PRO A 53 -1.91 7.32 -7.45
C PRO A 53 -0.58 7.77 -8.07
N PRO A 54 0.56 7.22 -7.62
CA PRO A 54 1.83 7.39 -8.31
C PRO A 54 1.74 6.83 -9.73
N LEU A 55 2.60 7.34 -10.60
CA LEU A 55 2.75 6.82 -11.95
C LEU A 55 3.90 5.82 -12.00
N ARG A 56 3.66 4.69 -12.65
CA ARG A 56 4.69 3.73 -13.03
C ARG A 56 4.82 3.75 -14.56
N HIS A 57 5.92 4.28 -15.05
CA HIS A 57 6.18 4.49 -16.48
C HIS A 57 5.05 5.24 -17.20
N GLY A 58 4.44 6.22 -16.52
CA GLY A 58 3.34 7.04 -17.05
C GLY A 58 1.94 6.46 -16.88
N PHE A 59 1.80 5.28 -16.25
CA PHE A 59 0.49 4.67 -15.96
C PHE A 59 0.15 4.74 -14.47
N PRO A 60 -1.11 5.00 -14.08
CA PRO A 60 -1.56 4.95 -12.70
C PRO A 60 -1.22 3.63 -12.01
N TRP A 61 -0.50 3.70 -10.90
CA TRP A 61 -0.05 2.56 -10.13
C TRP A 61 -0.93 2.39 -8.89
N TYR A 62 -2.12 1.83 -9.07
CA TYR A 62 -3.05 1.57 -7.96
C TYR A 62 -2.50 0.52 -6.98
N ASP A 63 -1.81 -0.48 -7.51
CA ASP A 63 -1.30 -1.63 -6.77
C ASP A 63 -0.30 -1.25 -5.66
N VAL A 64 0.49 -0.17 -5.81
CA VAL A 64 1.41 0.28 -4.72
C VAL A 64 0.68 0.96 -3.56
N ILE A 65 -0.54 1.44 -3.80
CA ILE A 65 -1.40 2.02 -2.78
C ILE A 65 -2.21 0.92 -2.08
N GLU A 66 -2.79 0.02 -2.87
CA GLU A 66 -3.75 -0.98 -2.42
C GLU A 66 -3.07 -2.26 -1.92
N GLY A 67 -2.06 -2.71 -2.64
CA GLY A 67 -1.31 -3.91 -2.36
C GLY A 67 -0.33 -3.78 -1.20
N ARG A 68 0.15 -4.95 -0.75
CA ARG A 68 1.27 -5.10 0.19
C ARG A 68 2.41 -5.93 -0.40
N SER A 69 2.32 -6.24 -1.69
CA SER A 69 3.38 -6.94 -2.40
C SER A 69 4.65 -6.09 -2.42
N GLU A 70 5.78 -6.76 -2.38
CA GLU A 70 7.05 -6.14 -2.71
C GLU A 70 7.08 -5.74 -4.19
N HIS A 71 7.51 -4.52 -4.45
CA HIS A 71 7.65 -4.02 -5.81
C HIS A 71 9.10 -3.81 -6.18
N LEU A 72 9.56 -4.53 -7.19
CA LEU A 72 10.83 -4.27 -7.86
C LEU A 72 10.67 -3.02 -8.73
N VAL A 73 11.50 -2.01 -8.48
CA VAL A 73 11.45 -0.70 -9.11
C VAL A 73 12.83 -0.25 -9.56
N SER A 74 12.85 0.73 -10.45
CA SER A 74 14.02 1.50 -10.83
C SER A 74 13.99 2.83 -10.08
N ALA A 75 15.01 3.12 -9.28
CA ALA A 75 15.11 4.37 -8.53
C ALA A 75 16.39 5.16 -8.85
N SER A 76 16.28 6.49 -8.95
CA SER A 76 17.44 7.39 -9.06
C SER A 76 18.16 7.55 -7.73
N GLN A 77 19.27 8.28 -7.74
CA GLN A 77 19.80 8.86 -6.50
C GLN A 77 18.84 9.91 -5.95
N ALA A 78 18.85 10.10 -4.63
CA ALA A 78 18.11 11.17 -3.97
C ALA A 78 18.69 12.54 -4.37
N SER A 79 17.81 13.51 -4.65
CA SER A 79 18.18 14.85 -5.09
C SER A 79 17.54 15.91 -4.20
N PRO A 80 18.34 16.77 -3.53
CA PRO A 80 17.83 17.85 -2.66
C PRO A 80 17.35 19.09 -3.44
N GLU A 81 17.55 19.13 -4.76
CA GLU A 81 17.27 20.28 -5.62
C GLU A 81 16.35 19.88 -6.79
N CYS A 82 15.28 19.15 -6.49
CA CYS A 82 14.34 18.75 -7.54
C CYS A 82 13.68 20.00 -8.15
N SER A 83 14.01 20.31 -9.40
CA SER A 83 13.44 21.45 -10.16
C SER A 83 11.95 21.28 -10.48
N ILE A 84 11.43 20.08 -10.24
CA ILE A 84 10.03 19.70 -10.42
C ILE A 84 9.46 19.42 -9.03
N ILE A 85 8.38 20.12 -8.68
CA ILE A 85 7.64 19.87 -7.44
C ILE A 85 6.85 18.57 -7.62
N ALA A 86 7.26 17.52 -6.92
CA ALA A 86 6.51 16.28 -6.86
C ALA A 86 5.23 16.45 -6.00
N PRO A 87 4.20 15.61 -6.17
CA PRO A 87 3.02 15.64 -5.32
C PRO A 87 3.40 15.54 -3.84
N GLY A 88 2.92 16.49 -3.03
CA GLY A 88 3.19 16.54 -1.59
C GLY A 88 4.54 17.15 -1.20
N CYS A 89 5.41 17.47 -2.15
CA CYS A 89 6.71 18.10 -1.88
C CYS A 89 6.63 19.63 -1.78
N LYS A 90 7.54 20.20 -0.99
CA LYS A 90 7.84 21.64 -0.91
C LYS A 90 9.18 21.93 -1.57
N LEU A 91 9.41 23.20 -1.90
CA LEU A 91 10.70 23.65 -2.44
C LEU A 91 11.81 23.36 -1.41
N GLY A 92 12.84 22.62 -1.83
CA GLY A 92 13.95 22.20 -0.97
C GLY A 92 13.78 20.83 -0.31
N ASP A 93 12.66 20.14 -0.54
CA ASP A 93 12.52 18.74 -0.13
C ASP A 93 13.38 17.83 -1.02
N THR A 94 14.00 16.83 -0.40
CA THR A 94 14.72 15.77 -1.12
C THR A 94 13.73 14.83 -1.81
N CYS A 95 13.96 14.57 -3.09
CA CYS A 95 13.11 13.69 -3.89
C CYS A 95 13.91 12.55 -4.53
N ILE A 96 13.24 11.44 -4.83
CA ILE A 96 13.79 10.30 -5.57
C ILE A 96 12.86 9.93 -6.72
N LEU A 97 13.41 9.71 -7.91
CA LEU A 97 12.62 9.29 -9.08
C LEU A 97 12.47 7.77 -9.05
N ILE A 98 11.25 7.27 -8.87
CA ILE A 98 10.91 5.84 -8.86
C ILE A 98 10.01 5.55 -10.06
N ASP A 99 10.47 4.69 -10.97
CA ASP A 99 9.76 4.29 -12.20
C ASP A 99 9.15 5.44 -13.02
N GLY A 100 9.75 6.63 -12.95
CA GLY A 100 9.31 7.82 -13.69
C GLY A 100 8.39 8.76 -12.91
N ALA A 101 8.13 8.52 -11.63
CA ALA A 101 7.45 9.44 -10.73
C ALA A 101 8.38 9.93 -9.61
N PHE A 102 8.29 11.20 -9.22
CA PHE A 102 9.10 11.74 -8.12
C PHE A 102 8.41 11.50 -6.78
N TRP A 103 9.12 10.88 -5.85
CA TRP A 103 8.64 10.60 -4.50
C TRP A 103 9.42 11.44 -3.50
N ARG A 104 8.74 11.86 -2.42
CA ARG A 104 9.37 12.62 -1.35
C ARG A 104 10.20 11.68 -0.49
N VAL A 105 11.45 12.03 -0.22
CA VAL A 105 12.27 11.31 0.78
C VAL A 105 11.99 11.93 2.14
N VAL A 106 11.40 11.13 3.03
CA VAL A 106 11.10 11.54 4.41
C VAL A 106 12.29 11.29 5.32
N GLU A 107 12.96 10.16 5.12
CA GLU A 107 14.09 9.75 5.92
C GLU A 107 15.13 9.04 5.05
N THR A 108 16.41 9.33 5.29
CA THR A 108 17.52 8.57 4.72
C THR A 108 18.08 7.66 5.80
N ILE A 109 17.77 6.36 5.71
CA ILE A 109 18.26 5.35 6.66
C ILE A 109 19.73 5.07 6.38
N ARG A 110 20.05 4.85 5.10
CA ARG A 110 21.43 4.66 4.63
C ARG A 110 21.58 5.29 3.26
N GLU A 111 22.48 6.26 3.17
CA GLU A 111 22.75 6.95 1.91
C GLU A 111 23.06 5.96 0.79
N HIS A 112 22.42 6.16 -0.36
CA HIS A 112 22.55 5.37 -1.59
C HIS A 112 22.05 3.92 -1.53
N GLU A 113 21.50 3.48 -0.40
CA GLU A 113 21.04 2.10 -0.22
C GLU A 113 19.61 1.99 0.31
N GLU A 114 19.15 2.94 1.13
CA GLU A 114 17.91 2.79 1.87
C GLU A 114 17.26 4.11 2.28
N TYR A 115 15.97 4.26 1.93
CA TYR A 115 15.18 5.45 2.14
C TYR A 115 13.75 5.13 2.60
N ILE A 116 13.14 6.03 3.37
CA ILE A 116 11.69 6.08 3.58
C ILE A 116 11.12 7.17 2.67
N VAL A 117 10.12 6.80 1.88
CA VAL A 117 9.51 7.67 0.88
C VAL A 117 8.00 7.77 1.04
N GLU A 118 7.45 8.89 0.58
CA GLU A 118 6.02 9.18 0.56
C GLU A 118 5.56 9.69 -0.80
N TRP A 119 4.27 9.52 -1.07
CA TRP A 119 3.61 10.01 -2.27
C TRP A 119 2.45 10.94 -1.94
N GLY A 120 2.52 12.18 -2.43
CA GLY A 120 1.37 13.08 -2.40
C GLY A 120 0.88 13.38 -0.99
N GLN A 121 -0.43 13.26 -0.81
CA GLN A 121 -1.11 13.48 0.46
C GLN A 121 -1.49 12.16 1.14
N TYR A 122 -0.99 11.02 0.63
CA TYR A 122 -1.22 9.76 1.30
C TYR A 122 -0.42 9.68 2.59
N PRO A 123 -1.03 9.23 3.71
CA PRO A 123 -0.39 9.06 5.01
C PRO A 123 0.36 7.73 5.07
N MET A 124 0.74 7.22 3.90
CA MET A 124 1.42 5.95 3.75
C MET A 124 2.89 6.20 3.51
N GLN A 125 3.72 5.34 4.08
CA GLN A 125 5.15 5.36 3.88
C GLN A 125 5.60 4.05 3.25
N TRP A 126 6.60 4.17 2.40
CA TRP A 126 7.24 3.03 1.76
C TRP A 126 8.72 3.05 2.05
N ARG A 127 9.27 1.87 2.32
CA ARG A 127 10.69 1.63 2.44
C ARG A 127 11.24 1.23 1.08
N LEU A 128 12.15 2.03 0.58
CA LEU A 128 12.88 1.80 -0.65
C LEU A 128 14.28 1.30 -0.29
N ARG A 129 14.61 0.04 -0.61
CA ARG A 129 15.90 -0.59 -0.28
C ARG A 129 16.57 -1.20 -1.50
N LYS A 130 17.89 -1.09 -1.60
CA LYS A 130 18.67 -1.89 -2.55
C LYS A 130 18.68 -3.34 -2.09
N HIS A 131 18.37 -4.24 -3.01
CA HIS A 131 18.51 -5.68 -2.85
C HIS A 131 19.51 -6.20 -3.86
N TRP A 132 20.46 -7.00 -3.39
CA TRP A 132 21.47 -7.63 -4.23
C TRP A 132 21.14 -9.11 -4.34
N GLU A 133 20.86 -9.57 -5.55
CA GLU A 133 20.62 -10.98 -5.84
C GLU A 133 21.61 -11.51 -6.87
N VAL A 134 21.86 -12.82 -6.81
CA VAL A 134 22.71 -13.48 -7.79
C VAL A 134 21.94 -13.64 -9.09
N ASN A 135 22.42 -13.04 -10.16
CA ASN A 135 21.91 -13.27 -11.51
C ASN A 135 22.54 -14.55 -12.07
N TYR A 136 21.91 -15.70 -11.83
CA TYR A 136 22.40 -17.00 -12.26
C TYR A 136 22.53 -17.13 -13.77
N GLU A 137 21.64 -16.49 -14.54
CA GLU A 137 21.69 -16.53 -16.00
C GLU A 137 22.93 -15.80 -16.53
N MET A 138 23.13 -14.54 -16.12
CA MET A 138 24.31 -13.78 -16.51
C MET A 138 25.60 -14.40 -15.98
N THR A 139 25.56 -15.02 -14.79
CA THR A 139 26.65 -15.82 -14.25
C THR A 139 27.01 -16.98 -15.19
N GLN A 140 26.02 -17.75 -15.67
CA GLN A 140 26.25 -18.83 -16.64
C GLN A 140 26.74 -18.33 -18.01
N GLN A 141 26.22 -17.20 -18.48
CA GLN A 141 26.66 -16.56 -19.72
C GLN A 141 28.13 -16.09 -19.60
N LEU A 142 28.50 -15.48 -18.47
CA LEU A 142 29.87 -15.07 -18.16
C LEU A 142 30.81 -16.29 -18.15
N HIS A 143 30.40 -17.39 -17.52
CA HIS A 143 31.16 -18.64 -17.52
C HIS A 143 31.35 -19.19 -18.95
N SER A 144 30.29 -19.22 -19.75
CA SER A 144 30.36 -19.71 -21.14
C SER A 144 31.27 -18.83 -21.99
N PHE A 145 31.15 -17.51 -21.90
CA PHE A 145 32.00 -16.58 -22.63
C PHE A 145 33.48 -16.76 -22.28
N ARG A 146 33.83 -16.83 -20.98
CA ARG A 146 35.22 -16.98 -20.53
C ARG A 146 35.84 -18.30 -20.97
N LYS A 147 35.03 -19.37 -21.03
CA LYS A 147 35.46 -20.67 -21.59
C LYS A 147 35.87 -20.55 -23.06
N ASP A 148 35.12 -19.77 -23.83
CA ASP A 148 35.38 -19.57 -25.25
C ASP A 148 36.48 -18.50 -25.50
N ASN A 149 36.75 -17.63 -24.52
CA ASN A 149 37.67 -16.49 -24.63
C ASN A 149 38.59 -16.37 -23.39
N PRO A 150 39.55 -17.29 -23.18
CA PRO A 150 40.31 -17.38 -21.93
C PRO A 150 41.34 -16.26 -21.72
N ASN A 151 41.70 -15.51 -22.77
CA ASN A 151 42.71 -14.45 -22.71
C ASN A 151 42.12 -13.03 -22.75
N THR A 152 40.80 -12.90 -22.67
CA THR A 152 40.12 -11.61 -22.75
C THR A 152 39.93 -11.05 -21.34
N GLU A 153 40.64 -9.98 -21.01
CA GLU A 153 40.32 -9.16 -19.84
C GLU A 153 39.02 -8.40 -20.12
N MET A 154 37.95 -8.74 -19.39
CA MET A 154 36.73 -7.96 -19.41
C MET A 154 36.83 -6.81 -18.39
N SER A 155 36.85 -5.57 -18.86
CA SER A 155 36.56 -4.41 -18.02
C SER A 155 35.10 -3.99 -18.23
N PHE A 156 34.30 -4.10 -17.17
CA PHE A 156 32.90 -3.66 -17.13
C PHE A 156 32.74 -2.22 -16.61
N ASP A 157 33.85 -1.53 -16.32
CA ASP A 157 33.86 -0.18 -15.72
C ASP A 157 33.15 0.88 -16.59
N ASN A 158 32.87 0.58 -17.87
CA ASN A 158 32.32 1.54 -18.83
C ASN A 158 30.79 1.45 -19.05
N TYR A 159 30.07 0.48 -18.47
CA TYR A 159 28.60 0.44 -18.58
C TYR A 159 27.87 1.41 -17.64
N LEU A 160 28.58 2.12 -16.77
CA LEU A 160 28.03 3.20 -15.94
C LEU A 160 27.61 4.46 -16.72
N SER A 161 27.83 4.48 -18.04
CA SER A 161 27.46 5.60 -18.92
C SER A 161 26.08 5.44 -19.58
N GLN A 162 25.45 4.26 -19.49
CA GLN A 162 24.06 4.08 -19.92
C GLN A 162 23.14 4.17 -18.70
N LYS A 163 22.23 5.15 -18.76
CA LYS A 163 21.16 5.42 -17.80
C LYS A 163 20.14 4.27 -17.73
N GLU A 164 20.55 3.07 -17.36
CA GLU A 164 19.65 1.99 -17.03
C GLU A 164 19.88 1.55 -15.58
N TYR A 165 18.79 1.59 -14.84
CA TYR A 165 18.69 1.68 -13.38
C TYR A 165 18.89 0.34 -12.66
N ARG A 166 19.86 -0.45 -13.12
CA ARG A 166 20.26 -1.75 -12.56
C ARG A 166 21.77 -1.76 -12.41
N GLU A 167 22.25 -1.84 -11.17
CA GLU A 167 23.69 -1.91 -10.91
C GLU A 167 24.13 -3.37 -10.95
N PHE A 168 25.18 -3.66 -11.72
CA PHE A 168 25.80 -4.97 -11.74
C PHE A 168 27.08 -4.94 -10.93
N ARG A 169 27.28 -5.96 -10.07
CA ARG A 169 28.54 -6.16 -9.35
C ARG A 169 29.08 -7.56 -9.62
N ILE A 170 30.40 -7.69 -9.70
CA ILE A 170 31.09 -8.97 -9.78
C ILE A 170 32.06 -9.00 -8.60
N ASP A 171 31.87 -9.93 -7.66
CA ASP A 171 32.73 -10.03 -6.47
C ASP A 171 33.96 -10.91 -6.70
N ASP A 172 33.74 -12.14 -7.21
CA ASP A 172 34.77 -13.19 -7.24
C ASP A 172 35.09 -13.69 -8.65
N ASP A 173 34.99 -12.83 -9.66
CA ASP A 173 35.25 -13.18 -11.07
C ASP A 173 34.31 -14.26 -11.66
N GLN A 174 33.27 -14.68 -10.96
CA GLN A 174 32.38 -15.76 -11.40
C GLN A 174 30.91 -15.39 -11.24
N THR A 175 30.57 -14.65 -10.20
CA THR A 175 29.18 -14.36 -9.84
C THR A 175 28.80 -12.96 -10.29
N VAL A 176 27.76 -12.87 -11.11
CA VAL A 176 27.12 -11.59 -11.46
C VAL A 176 26.01 -11.33 -10.47
N TRP A 177 26.12 -10.22 -9.75
CA TRP A 177 25.08 -9.72 -8.84
C TRP A 177 24.29 -8.62 -9.55
N LEU A 178 22.98 -8.67 -9.40
CA LEU A 178 22.05 -7.65 -9.84
C LEU A 178 21.56 -6.87 -8.61
N CYS A 179 21.70 -5.55 -8.66
CA CYS A 179 21.07 -4.65 -7.73
C CYS A 179 19.72 -4.19 -8.28
N GLU A 180 18.66 -4.47 -7.51
CA GLU A 180 17.34 -3.94 -7.77
C GLU A 180 16.86 -3.15 -6.56
N TRP A 181 16.03 -2.13 -6.79
CA TRP A 181 15.37 -1.44 -5.70
C TRP A 181 14.06 -2.15 -5.39
N GLN A 182 13.84 -2.43 -4.11
CA GLN A 182 12.59 -2.96 -3.58
C GLN A 182 11.85 -1.85 -2.85
N LEU A 183 10.60 -1.61 -3.26
CA LEU A 183 9.68 -0.68 -2.62
C LEU A 183 8.62 -1.49 -1.87
N ASN A 184 8.58 -1.30 -0.55
CA ASN A 184 7.69 -2.02 0.36
C ASN A 184 6.89 -1.04 1.21
N ARG A 185 5.56 -1.18 1.28
CA ARG A 185 4.74 -0.37 2.20
C ARG A 185 5.07 -0.75 3.65
N ILE A 186 5.27 0.24 4.53
CA ILE A 186 5.62 0.00 5.94
C ILE A 186 4.62 0.56 6.94
N SER A 187 3.61 1.29 6.48
CA SER A 187 2.56 1.88 7.31
C SER A 187 1.19 1.23 7.08
N LEU A 188 0.24 1.53 7.95
CA LEU A 188 -1.16 1.18 7.74
C LEU A 188 -1.70 1.82 6.44
N SER A 189 -2.73 1.20 5.87
CA SER A 189 -3.41 1.73 4.69
C SER A 189 -4.16 3.05 4.99
N GLY A 190 -4.43 3.83 3.96
CA GLY A 190 -5.00 5.19 4.06
C GLY A 190 -6.49 5.29 4.40
N TRP A 191 -7.10 4.38 5.18
CA TRP A 191 -8.54 4.43 5.49
C TRP A 191 -8.97 5.69 6.26
N VAL A 192 -8.00 6.45 6.79
CA VAL A 192 -8.18 7.69 7.54
C VAL A 192 -8.96 8.77 6.75
N TRP A 193 -8.99 8.73 5.42
CA TRP A 193 -9.60 9.79 4.60
C TRP A 193 -11.10 9.67 4.37
N VAL A 194 -11.72 8.60 4.85
CA VAL A 194 -13.08 8.21 4.48
C VAL A 194 -13.98 8.02 5.68
N GLY A 195 -13.43 8.12 6.89
CA GLY A 195 -14.16 8.00 8.14
C GLY A 195 -14.26 9.32 8.89
N ALA A 196 -15.33 9.46 9.66
CA ALA A 196 -15.44 10.55 10.63
C ALA A 196 -14.52 10.25 11.82
N GLU A 197 -13.59 11.16 12.13
CA GLU A 197 -12.75 11.03 13.32
C GLU A 197 -13.62 11.00 14.57
N LEU A 198 -13.39 10.00 15.41
CA LEU A 198 -14.07 9.80 16.67
C LEU A 198 -13.12 10.14 17.84
N PRO A 199 -13.65 10.60 18.98
CA PRO A 199 -12.84 10.75 20.17
C PRO A 199 -12.26 9.39 20.61
N THR A 200 -11.05 9.43 21.14
CA THR A 200 -10.43 8.27 21.79
C THR A 200 -11.32 7.78 22.94
N PRO A 201 -11.39 6.47 23.21
CA PRO A 201 -12.19 5.96 24.32
C PRO A 201 -11.75 6.54 25.68
N ASP A 202 -12.70 6.70 26.60
CA ASP A 202 -12.44 7.15 27.98
C ASP A 202 -11.74 6.07 28.84
N TYR A 203 -11.61 4.86 28.32
CA TYR A 203 -10.97 3.72 28.95
C TYR A 203 -9.66 3.37 28.24
N ARG A 204 -8.74 2.73 28.96
CA ARG A 204 -7.50 2.21 28.37
C ARG A 204 -7.75 0.85 27.73
N LEU A 205 -7.26 0.71 26.51
CA LEU A 205 -7.21 -0.57 25.81
C LEU A 205 -5.88 -1.25 26.08
N ALA A 206 -5.91 -2.56 26.29
CA ALA A 206 -4.76 -3.43 26.40
C ALA A 206 -4.95 -4.65 25.51
N SER A 207 -3.84 -5.25 25.06
CA SER A 207 -3.93 -6.54 24.39
C SER A 207 -4.44 -7.60 25.36
N VAL A 208 -5.47 -8.32 24.94
CA VAL A 208 -5.98 -9.51 25.64
C VAL A 208 -5.51 -10.79 24.95
N PHE A 209 -5.04 -10.69 23.70
CA PHE A 209 -4.50 -11.81 22.93
C PHE A 209 -3.47 -11.33 21.91
N ASP A 210 -2.31 -11.97 21.92
CA ASP A 210 -1.21 -11.75 20.96
C ASP A 210 -0.94 -13.02 20.16
N ASP A 211 -0.54 -12.86 18.90
CA ASP A 211 0.08 -13.89 18.09
C ASP A 211 1.55 -13.54 17.76
N ASP A 212 2.17 -14.31 16.86
CA ASP A 212 3.56 -14.10 16.44
C ASP A 212 3.78 -12.75 15.74
N GLN A 213 2.71 -12.08 15.28
CA GLN A 213 2.75 -10.76 14.63
C GLN A 213 2.33 -9.63 15.57
N GLY A 214 1.97 -9.92 16.82
CA GLY A 214 1.56 -8.93 17.83
C GLY A 214 0.10 -9.03 18.25
N PRO A 215 -0.51 -7.94 18.75
CA PRO A 215 -1.87 -7.98 19.31
C PRO A 215 -2.91 -8.30 18.26
N VAL A 216 -3.75 -9.29 18.55
CA VAL A 216 -4.86 -9.73 17.71
C VAL A 216 -6.18 -9.21 18.26
N ILE A 217 -6.33 -9.19 19.59
CA ILE A 217 -7.55 -8.72 20.25
C ILE A 217 -7.18 -7.69 21.31
N LEU A 218 -7.80 -6.51 21.24
CA LEU A 218 -7.76 -5.54 22.34
C LEU A 218 -9.05 -5.59 23.14
N GLY A 219 -8.92 -5.34 24.43
CA GLY A 219 -10.03 -5.18 25.36
C GLY A 219 -9.72 -4.09 26.38
N GLU A 220 -10.72 -3.75 27.19
CA GLU A 220 -10.56 -2.83 28.31
C GLU A 220 -9.54 -3.36 29.35
N GLU A 221 -8.56 -2.51 29.70
CA GLU A 221 -7.50 -2.84 30.64
C GLU A 221 -8.08 -3.26 32.01
N SER A 222 -7.53 -4.34 32.57
CA SER A 222 -7.92 -4.88 33.89
C SER A 222 -9.37 -5.38 34.01
N LYS A 223 -10.08 -5.60 32.91
CA LYS A 223 -11.41 -6.23 32.92
C LYS A 223 -11.39 -7.63 32.28
N PRO A 224 -12.19 -8.58 32.77
CA PRO A 224 -12.32 -9.90 32.14
C PRO A 224 -13.31 -9.91 30.95
N ASN A 225 -14.12 -8.87 30.83
CA ASN A 225 -15.11 -8.71 29.78
C ASN A 225 -15.28 -7.22 29.43
N GLY A 226 -15.84 -6.96 28.24
CA GLY A 226 -16.09 -5.61 27.77
C GLY A 226 -16.17 -5.52 26.25
N GLU A 227 -15.99 -4.31 25.75
CA GLU A 227 -15.86 -4.08 24.30
C GLU A 227 -14.57 -4.72 23.79
N ALA A 228 -14.63 -5.35 22.63
CA ALA A 228 -13.50 -6.04 22.02
C ALA A 228 -13.20 -5.46 20.65
N TRP A 229 -11.91 -5.40 20.32
CA TRP A 229 -11.40 -4.91 19.05
C TRP A 229 -10.56 -6.00 18.39
N LEU A 230 -10.83 -6.33 17.13
CA LEU A 230 -10.15 -7.39 16.39
C LEU A 230 -9.20 -6.79 15.36
N ARG A 231 -7.96 -7.29 15.29
CA ARG A 231 -6.95 -6.83 14.33
C ARG A 231 -7.40 -7.17 12.91
N ILE A 232 -7.35 -6.18 12.03
CA ILE A 232 -7.65 -6.30 10.59
C ILE A 232 -6.48 -5.90 9.70
N GLU A 233 -5.49 -5.20 10.23
CA GLU A 233 -4.27 -4.82 9.51
C GLU A 233 -3.12 -4.63 10.51
N ASP A 234 -1.89 -4.97 10.11
CA ASP A 234 -0.65 -4.77 10.87
C ASP A 234 0.43 -4.16 9.96
N ALA A 235 1.27 -3.26 10.45
CA ALA A 235 2.33 -2.64 9.67
C ALA A 235 3.54 -2.36 10.58
N THR A 236 4.46 -3.33 10.64
CA THR A 236 5.70 -3.33 11.46
C THR A 236 5.48 -3.18 12.97
N SER A 237 4.91 -2.04 13.40
CA SER A 237 4.63 -1.67 14.79
C SER A 237 3.30 -0.91 14.96
N GLU A 238 2.58 -0.70 13.87
CA GLU A 238 1.23 -0.12 13.86
C GLU A 238 0.21 -1.21 13.56
N TYR A 239 -0.97 -1.09 14.15
CA TYR A 239 -2.03 -2.08 14.02
C TYR A 239 -3.35 -1.35 13.84
N ARG A 240 -4.20 -1.91 12.99
CA ARG A 240 -5.57 -1.45 12.83
C ARG A 240 -6.52 -2.51 13.35
N PHE A 241 -7.46 -2.05 14.17
CA PHE A 241 -8.50 -2.88 14.74
C PHE A 241 -9.87 -2.41 14.33
N VAL A 242 -10.82 -3.33 14.27
CA VAL A 242 -12.24 -3.05 14.13
C VAL A 242 -12.97 -3.38 15.43
N LYS A 243 -13.91 -2.54 15.84
CA LYS A 243 -14.74 -2.79 17.02
C LYS A 243 -15.75 -3.90 16.74
N LEU A 244 -15.77 -4.93 17.57
CA LEU A 244 -16.79 -5.97 17.50
C LEU A 244 -18.10 -5.48 18.12
N GLN A 245 -19.24 -5.92 17.57
CA GLN A 245 -20.55 -5.54 18.08
C GLN A 245 -20.90 -6.34 19.34
N GLY A 246 -21.09 -5.64 20.47
CA GLY A 246 -21.54 -6.24 21.74
C GLY A 246 -20.46 -6.27 22.82
N MET A 247 -20.75 -6.99 23.91
CA MET A 247 -19.85 -7.19 25.04
C MET A 247 -19.39 -8.63 25.06
N PHE A 248 -18.09 -8.85 25.22
CA PHE A 248 -17.48 -10.16 25.13
C PHE A 248 -16.74 -10.52 26.40
N GLU A 249 -16.83 -11.78 26.80
CA GLU A 249 -15.85 -12.37 27.70
C GLU A 249 -14.59 -12.67 26.91
N TYR A 250 -13.46 -12.04 27.26
CA TYR A 250 -12.25 -12.12 26.46
C TYR A 250 -11.72 -13.55 26.36
N GLN A 251 -11.92 -14.36 27.40
CA GLN A 251 -11.50 -15.76 27.40
C GLN A 251 -12.23 -16.60 26.33
N THR A 252 -13.50 -16.28 26.04
CA THR A 252 -14.29 -16.93 24.99
C THR A 252 -13.82 -16.49 23.60
N LEU A 253 -13.51 -15.21 23.43
CA LEU A 253 -12.93 -14.69 22.19
C LEU A 253 -11.55 -15.30 21.90
N ILE A 254 -10.69 -15.43 22.91
CA ILE A 254 -9.36 -16.06 22.78
C ILE A 254 -9.48 -17.52 22.34
N ALA A 255 -10.50 -18.23 22.84
CA ALA A 255 -10.76 -19.62 22.47
C ALA A 255 -11.48 -19.78 21.12
N SER A 256 -11.91 -18.69 20.49
CA SER A 256 -12.65 -18.71 19.23
C SER A 256 -11.75 -19.10 18.06
N SER A 257 -12.28 -19.89 17.13
CA SER A 257 -11.55 -20.21 15.91
C SER A 257 -11.50 -19.01 14.95
N ALA A 258 -10.59 -19.02 13.97
CA ALA A 258 -10.57 -18.02 12.91
C ALA A 258 -11.91 -17.95 12.14
N SER A 259 -12.64 -19.06 12.03
CA SER A 259 -13.97 -19.10 11.41
C SER A 259 -15.00 -18.35 12.25
N ASP A 260 -14.94 -18.48 13.58
CA ASP A 260 -15.86 -17.80 14.49
C ASP A 260 -15.61 -16.29 14.48
N LEU A 261 -14.34 -15.87 14.48
CA LEU A 261 -13.96 -14.46 14.36
C LEU A 261 -14.41 -13.86 13.02
N ARG A 262 -14.29 -14.59 11.91
CA ARG A 262 -14.83 -14.17 10.61
C ARG A 262 -16.34 -14.02 10.61
N ALA A 263 -17.05 -14.92 11.28
CA ALA A 263 -18.51 -14.81 11.41
C ALA A 263 -18.93 -13.55 12.17
N LEU A 264 -18.15 -13.13 13.18
CA LEU A 264 -18.38 -11.86 13.89
C LEU A 264 -18.17 -10.65 12.97
N LEU A 265 -17.14 -10.68 12.11
CA LEU A 265 -16.90 -9.63 11.13
C LEU A 265 -18.01 -9.56 10.07
N GLN A 266 -18.48 -10.71 9.58
CA GLN A 266 -19.59 -10.76 8.64
C GLN A 266 -20.88 -10.20 9.26
N TYR A 267 -21.18 -10.60 10.50
CA TYR A 267 -22.33 -10.06 11.22
C TYR A 267 -22.23 -8.53 11.39
N LEU A 268 -21.04 -8.02 11.73
CA LEU A 268 -20.79 -6.59 11.84
C LEU A 268 -21.04 -5.86 10.50
N GLN A 269 -20.61 -6.45 9.38
CA GLN A 269 -20.79 -5.93 8.03
C GLN A 269 -22.28 -5.84 7.63
N GLU A 270 -23.09 -6.82 8.02
CA GLU A 270 -24.51 -6.92 7.67
C GLU A 270 -25.40 -6.00 8.53
N GLU A 271 -25.08 -5.86 9.81
CA GLU A 271 -25.96 -5.19 10.79
C GLU A 271 -25.59 -3.73 11.07
N SER A 272 -24.36 -3.30 10.76
CA SER A 272 -23.90 -1.94 11.08
C SER A 272 -23.88 -1.06 9.84
N ALA A 273 -24.44 0.15 9.95
CA ALA A 273 -24.31 1.16 8.91
C ALA A 273 -22.89 1.75 8.89
N ASP A 274 -22.29 1.93 10.08
CA ASP A 274 -20.94 2.42 10.28
C ASP A 274 -20.14 1.43 11.14
N ILE A 275 -18.90 1.22 10.77
CA ILE A 275 -17.91 0.35 11.40
C ILE A 275 -16.87 1.24 12.08
N GLU A 276 -16.63 0.99 13.35
CA GLU A 276 -15.59 1.70 14.08
C GLU A 276 -14.22 1.03 13.91
N VAL A 277 -13.22 1.84 13.58
CA VAL A 277 -11.84 1.41 13.36
C VAL A 277 -10.89 2.20 14.26
N LEU A 278 -9.84 1.55 14.74
CA LEU A 278 -8.86 2.08 15.67
C LEU A 278 -7.45 1.81 15.16
N ASP A 279 -6.63 2.85 15.07
CA ASP A 279 -5.18 2.71 14.87
C ASP A 279 -4.50 2.67 16.24
N TRP A 280 -3.64 1.68 16.44
CA TRP A 280 -2.97 1.40 17.70
C TRP A 280 -1.47 1.20 17.45
N SER A 281 -0.64 1.89 18.23
CA SER A 281 0.82 1.80 18.16
C SER A 281 1.42 2.05 19.53
N GLU A 282 2.55 1.42 19.83
CA GLU A 282 3.29 1.62 21.10
C GLU A 282 2.44 1.47 22.38
N ASN A 283 1.47 0.54 22.39
CA ASN A 283 0.52 0.37 23.51
C ASN A 283 -0.43 1.55 23.74
N THR A 284 -0.63 2.39 22.74
CA THR A 284 -1.53 3.55 22.81
C THR A 284 -2.48 3.60 21.64
N THR A 285 -3.68 4.13 21.89
CA THR A 285 -4.62 4.46 20.82
C THR A 285 -4.13 5.72 20.12
N SER A 286 -3.87 5.61 18.82
CA SER A 286 -3.39 6.73 18.01
C SER A 286 -4.56 7.50 17.40
N ARG A 287 -5.51 6.80 16.77
CA ARG A 287 -6.67 7.42 16.09
C ARG A 287 -7.87 6.48 16.10
N ARG A 288 -9.09 7.02 16.03
CA ARG A 288 -10.34 6.26 15.91
C ARG A 288 -11.24 6.89 14.87
N PHE A 289 -11.93 6.07 14.08
CA PHE A 289 -12.77 6.50 12.97
C PHE A 289 -14.08 5.72 12.94
N ALA A 290 -15.16 6.36 12.48
CA ALA A 290 -16.37 5.69 12.01
C ALA A 290 -16.37 5.66 10.48
N LEU A 291 -16.49 4.48 9.90
CA LEU A 291 -16.41 4.24 8.46
C LEU A 291 -17.69 3.56 7.97
N PRO A 292 -18.34 4.03 6.89
CA PRO A 292 -19.52 3.35 6.36
C PRO A 292 -19.22 1.89 6.00
N ALA A 293 -20.05 0.95 6.43
CA ALA A 293 -19.76 -0.49 6.30
C ALA A 293 -19.53 -0.94 4.86
N GLN A 294 -20.34 -0.41 3.93
CA GLN A 294 -20.23 -0.68 2.48
C GLN A 294 -18.84 -0.36 1.87
N LEU A 295 -18.03 0.42 2.57
CA LEU A 295 -16.70 0.88 2.15
C LEU A 295 -15.57 0.02 2.70
N ILE A 296 -15.90 -0.94 3.56
CA ILE A 296 -14.98 -1.86 4.21
C ILE A 296 -15.39 -3.28 3.82
N PRO A 297 -14.69 -3.96 2.91
CA PRO A 297 -14.96 -5.35 2.61
C PRO A 297 -14.34 -6.21 3.72
N LEU A 298 -14.97 -6.25 4.89
CA LEU A 298 -14.54 -7.10 6.02
C LEU A 298 -14.37 -8.57 5.60
N GLU A 299 -15.08 -9.03 4.57
CA GLU A 299 -14.98 -10.38 3.99
C GLU A 299 -13.64 -10.64 3.29
N ASP A 300 -13.05 -9.61 2.68
CA ASP A 300 -11.75 -9.66 1.99
C ASP A 300 -10.58 -9.42 2.97
N LEU A 301 -10.89 -8.99 4.21
CA LEU A 301 -9.92 -8.86 5.30
C LEU A 301 -9.58 -10.23 5.84
N SER A 302 -8.72 -10.93 5.11
CA SER A 302 -8.18 -12.17 5.61
C SER A 302 -7.29 -11.87 6.81
N LEU A 303 -7.54 -12.59 7.91
CA LEU A 303 -6.64 -12.74 9.05
C LEU A 303 -5.22 -13.22 8.65
N ASN A 304 -4.93 -13.50 7.37
CA ASN A 304 -3.62 -13.89 6.83
C ASN A 304 -3.36 -13.58 5.32
N GLU A 305 -4.26 -12.90 4.58
CA GLU A 305 -4.07 -12.62 3.14
C GLU A 305 -4.25 -11.13 2.88
N MET A 306 -3.16 -10.51 2.47
CA MET A 306 -2.98 -9.07 2.42
C MET A 306 -3.20 -8.55 1.00
N SER A 307 -4.46 -8.35 0.61
CA SER A 307 -4.79 -7.53 -0.56
C SER A 307 -5.93 -6.58 -0.21
N PHE A 308 -5.60 -5.30 0.02
CA PHE A 308 -6.58 -4.30 0.42
C PHE A 308 -6.88 -3.38 -0.77
N ASP A 309 -7.91 -3.68 -1.55
CA ASP A 309 -8.37 -2.79 -2.63
C ASP A 309 -9.26 -1.69 -2.05
N LEU A 310 -8.69 -0.68 -1.39
CA LEU A 310 -9.51 0.26 -0.63
C LEU A 310 -9.08 1.70 -0.80
N VAL A 311 -9.65 2.32 -1.83
CA VAL A 311 -10.25 3.63 -1.56
C VAL A 311 -11.76 3.47 -1.63
N PRO A 312 -12.49 4.05 -0.68
CA PRO A 312 -13.94 4.20 -0.73
C PRO A 312 -14.53 5.36 -1.53
N ASP A 313 -15.79 5.23 -1.94
CA ASP A 313 -16.57 6.18 -2.77
C ASP A 313 -16.70 7.62 -2.22
N ASN A 314 -16.46 7.86 -0.94
CA ASN A 314 -16.71 9.14 -0.27
C ASN A 314 -15.46 10.00 -0.05
N ALA A 315 -14.30 9.64 -0.62
CA ALA A 315 -13.09 10.45 -0.51
C ALA A 315 -13.19 11.86 -1.12
N PHE A 316 -14.33 12.19 -1.76
CA PHE A 316 -14.59 13.45 -2.46
C PHE A 316 -15.39 14.48 -1.65
N SER A 317 -15.76 14.18 -0.41
CA SER A 317 -16.46 15.14 0.47
C SER A 317 -15.49 15.78 1.45
N ILE A 318 -14.76 16.80 0.99
CA ILE A 318 -14.15 17.84 1.84
C ILE A 318 -15.04 19.09 1.79
#